data_AF-A0A5C7MUQ5-F1
#
_entry.id   AF-A0A5C7MUQ5-F1
#
_cell.length_a   1.000
_cell.length_b   1.000
_cell.length_c   1.000
_cell.angle_alpha   90.00
_cell.angle_beta   90.00
_cell.angle_gamma   90.00
#
_symmetry.space_group_name_H-M   'P 1'
#
loop_
_entity.id
_entity.type
_entity.pdbx_description
1 polymer ?
#
loop_
_entity_poly.entity_id
_entity_poly.type
_entity_poly.pdbx_seq_one_letter_code
_entity_poly.pdbx_strand_id
1 'polypeptide(L)'
;MALSNLKVDPARLRSLAGEFNEIAGGLKAAPSPVTAGPSWQPSAAAVGAVSAGIDHVDGECATALTEFGGNLTKAATEYEAADAAGGAGISRAMPGR
;
A
#
# COMPACT_ATOMS: atom_id res chain seq x y z
N MET A 1 15.04 8.35 30.98
CA MET A 1 14.11 8.35 29.83
C MET A 1 14.21 6.98 29.18
N ALA A 2 13.22 6.11 29.38
CA ALA A 2 13.19 4.82 28.69
C ALA A 2 12.85 5.10 27.22
N LEU A 3 13.78 4.84 26.30
CA LEU A 3 13.43 4.67 24.90
C LEU A 3 12.45 3.49 24.88
N SER A 4 11.17 3.78 24.65
CA SER A 4 10.20 2.75 24.34
C SER A 4 10.79 1.95 23.17
N ASN A 5 11.22 0.71 23.43
CA ASN A 5 11.80 -0.18 22.43
C ASN A 5 10.69 -0.51 21.43
N LEU A 6 10.46 0.38 20.48
CA LEU A 6 9.57 0.15 19.34
C LEU A 6 10.28 -0.89 18.47
N LYS A 7 10.03 -2.16 18.79
CA LYS A 7 10.52 -3.26 17.98
C LYS A 7 9.66 -3.34 16.74
N VAL A 8 10.10 -2.62 15.70
CA VAL A 8 9.48 -2.71 14.38
C VAL A 8 9.95 -4.00 13.72
N ASP A 9 9.02 -4.72 13.10
CA ASP A 9 9.30 -5.94 12.34
C ASP A 9 9.25 -5.61 10.83
N PRO A 10 10.41 -5.49 10.16
CA PRO A 10 10.49 -5.19 8.73
C PRO A 10 9.80 -6.25 7.85
N ALA A 11 9.76 -7.51 8.28
CA ALA A 11 9.11 -8.58 7.52
C ALA A 11 7.59 -8.39 7.54
N ARG A 12 7.03 -8.03 8.70
CA ARG A 12 5.60 -7.72 8.83
C ARG A 12 5.20 -6.50 8.01
N LEU A 13 6.04 -5.46 7.97
CA LEU A 13 5.79 -4.28 7.12
C LEU A 13 5.74 -4.64 5.63
N ARG A 14 6.62 -5.52 5.16
CA ARG A 14 6.61 -6.00 3.77
C ARG A 14 5.41 -6.91 3.46
N SER A 15 5.02 -7.77 4.39
CA SER A 15 3.79 -8.57 4.26
C SER A 15 2.58 -7.67 4.06
N LEU A 16 2.44 -6.66 4.94
CA LEU A 16 1.33 -5.72 4.87
C LEU A 16 1.37 -4.88 3.58
N ALA A 17 2.56 -4.50 3.10
CA ALA A 17 2.70 -3.86 1.80
C ALA A 17 2.20 -4.75 0.65
N GLY A 18 2.48 -6.06 0.71
CA GLY A 18 1.97 -7.05 -0.23
C GLY A 18 0.45 -7.13 -0.22
N GLU A 19 -0.17 -7.21 0.97
CA GLU A 19 -1.62 -7.23 1.14
C GLU A 19 -2.28 -5.99 0.51
N PHE A 20 -1.72 -4.80 0.69
CA PHE A 20 -2.26 -3.59 0.08
C PHE A 20 -2.15 -3.58 -1.45
N ASN A 21 -1.05 -4.10 -2.01
CA ASN A 21 -0.91 -4.24 -3.45
C ASN A 21 -1.90 -5.26 -4.04
N GLU A 22 -2.18 -6.35 -3.31
CA GLU A 22 -3.20 -7.33 -3.72
C GLU A 22 -4.60 -6.73 -3.72
N ILE A 23 -4.96 -5.98 -2.68
CA ILE A 23 -6.25 -5.27 -2.61
C ILE A 23 -6.36 -4.24 -3.74
N ALA A 24 -5.30 -3.46 -3.99
CA ALA A 24 -5.26 -2.50 -5.09
C ALA A 24 -5.43 -3.16 -6.46
N GLY A 25 -4.79 -4.32 -6.67
CA GLY A 25 -4.96 -5.13 -7.87
C GLY A 25 -6.39 -5.64 -8.03
N GLY A 26 -7.03 -6.06 -6.93
CA GLY A 26 -8.42 -6.49 -6.91
C GLY A 26 -9.41 -5.38 -7.28
N LEU A 27 -9.20 -4.16 -6.76
CA LEU A 27 -10.00 -2.98 -7.11
C LEU A 27 -9.93 -2.67 -8.61
N LYS A 28 -8.72 -2.68 -9.19
CA LYS A 28 -8.53 -2.42 -10.63
C LYS A 28 -9.15 -3.48 -11.54
N ALA A 29 -9.24 -4.72 -11.06
CA ALA A 29 -9.80 -5.84 -11.85
C ALA A 29 -11.33 -5.94 -11.74
N ALA A 30 -11.95 -5.28 -10.76
CA ALA A 30 -13.38 -5.31 -10.57
C ALA A 30 -14.07 -4.48 -11.68
N PRO A 31 -14.91 -5.09 -12.54
CA PRO A 31 -15.67 -4.31 -13.50
C PRO A 31 -16.72 -3.46 -12.77
N SER A 32 -16.93 -2.23 -13.25
CA SER A 32 -18.06 -1.40 -12.80
C SER A 32 -19.35 -2.23 -12.88
N PRO A 33 -20.14 -2.34 -11.80
CA PRO A 33 -21.38 -3.12 -11.79
C PRO A 33 -22.46 -2.51 -12.69
N VAL A 34 -22.19 -1.32 -13.25
CA VAL A 34 -23.15 -0.54 -14.02
C VAL A 34 -22.71 -0.46 -15.47
N THR A 35 -23.43 -1.16 -16.35
CA THR A 35 -23.27 -1.05 -17.80
C THR A 35 -24.30 -0.06 -18.33
N ALA A 36 -23.86 0.89 -19.17
CA ALA A 36 -24.77 1.79 -19.86
C ALA A 36 -25.78 0.99 -20.71
N GLY A 37 -27.06 1.29 -20.50
CA GLY A 37 -28.12 0.77 -21.35
C GLY A 37 -28.05 1.35 -22.77
N PRO A 38 -28.92 0.88 -23.68
CA PRO A 38 -28.98 1.40 -25.06
C PRO A 38 -29.06 2.93 -25.10
N SER A 39 -28.39 3.55 -26.07
CA SER A 39 -28.24 5.03 -26.16
C SER A 39 -29.56 5.80 -26.27
N TRP A 40 -30.64 5.14 -26.67
CA TRP A 40 -31.98 5.73 -26.74
C TRP A 40 -32.67 5.82 -25.36
N GLN A 41 -32.15 5.14 -24.34
CA GLN A 41 -32.71 5.21 -22.99
C GLN A 41 -32.34 6.55 -22.34
N PRO A 42 -33.31 7.31 -21.80
CA PRO A 42 -33.04 8.60 -21.15
C PRO A 42 -32.03 8.52 -20.00
N SER A 43 -31.96 7.37 -19.31
CA SER A 43 -31.05 7.13 -18.19
C SER A 43 -29.64 6.68 -18.62
N ALA A 44 -29.39 6.37 -19.89
CA ALA A 44 -28.11 5.81 -20.34
C ALA A 44 -26.92 6.75 -20.03
N ALA A 45 -27.11 8.06 -20.20
CA ALA A 45 -26.10 9.06 -19.87
C ALA A 45 -25.80 9.11 -18.36
N ALA A 46 -26.84 9.05 -17.51
CA ALA A 46 -26.67 9.04 -16.06
C ALA A 46 -25.94 7.77 -15.58
N VAL A 47 -26.28 6.62 -16.16
CA VAL A 47 -25.59 5.35 -15.89
C VAL A 47 -24.11 5.41 -16.30
N GLY A 48 -23.81 5.95 -17.48
CA GLY A 48 -22.44 6.12 -17.94
C GLY A 48 -21.63 7.04 -17.01
N ALA A 49 -22.22 8.13 -16.51
CA ALA A 49 -21.58 9.02 -15.56
C ALA A 49 -21.30 8.34 -14.21
N VAL A 50 -22.23 7.52 -13.70
CA VAL A 50 -22.02 6.73 -12.47
C VAL A 50 -20.91 5.70 -12.67
N SER A 51 -20.92 4.99 -13.80
CA SER A 51 -19.89 4.00 -14.14
C SER A 51 -18.50 4.63 -14.17
N ALA A 52 -18.35 5.76 -14.88
CA ALA A 52 -17.10 6.52 -14.92
C ALA A 52 -16.66 7.04 -13.54
N GLY A 53 -17.62 7.43 -12.69
CA GLY A 53 -17.34 7.84 -11.32
C GLY A 53 -16.81 6.70 -10.45
N ILE A 54 -17.37 5.50 -10.60
CA ILE A 54 -16.89 4.28 -9.92
C ILE A 54 -15.46 3.96 -10.37
N ASP A 55 -15.22 3.90 -11.69
CA ASP A 55 -13.90 3.59 -12.26
C ASP A 55 -12.83 4.59 -11.77
N HIS A 56 -13.20 5.86 -11.65
CA HIS A 56 -12.31 6.90 -11.13
C HIS A 56 -11.95 6.66 -9.67
N VAL A 57 -12.94 6.41 -8.80
CA VAL A 57 -12.71 6.16 -7.37
C VAL A 57 -11.90 4.88 -7.16
N ASP A 58 -12.19 3.81 -7.90
CA ASP A 58 -11.43 2.56 -7.82
C ASP A 58 -9.95 2.79 -8.21
N GLY A 59 -9.71 3.60 -9.24
CA GLY A 59 -8.36 4.00 -9.65
C GLY A 59 -7.61 4.82 -8.61
N GLU A 60 -8.27 5.80 -7.98
CA GLU A 60 -7.67 6.60 -6.91
C GLU A 60 -7.35 5.76 -5.67
N CYS A 61 -8.30 4.90 -5.25
CA CYS A 61 -8.10 3.98 -4.14
C CYS A 61 -6.96 3.00 -4.41
N ALA A 62 -6.90 2.38 -5.58
CA ALA A 62 -5.82 1.47 -5.95
C ALA A 62 -4.45 2.17 -5.95
N THR A 63 -4.39 3.41 -6.42
CA THR A 63 -3.16 4.22 -6.40
C THR A 63 -2.72 4.51 -4.97
N ALA A 64 -3.62 4.99 -4.12
CA ALA A 64 -3.32 5.30 -2.72
C ALA A 64 -2.84 4.07 -1.93
N LEU A 65 -3.47 2.90 -2.14
CA LEU A 65 -3.06 1.64 -1.50
C LEU A 65 -1.66 1.21 -1.95
N THR A 66 -1.35 1.35 -3.25
CA THR A 66 -0.03 1.04 -3.79
C THR A 66 1.04 1.97 -3.20
N GLU A 67 0.77 3.27 -3.13
CA GLU A 67 1.67 4.24 -2.51
C GLU A 67 1.91 3.95 -1.02
N PHE A 68 0.85 3.60 -0.29
CA PHE A 68 0.95 3.22 1.12
C PHE A 68 1.83 1.97 1.31
N GLY A 69 1.61 0.92 0.51
CA GLY A 69 2.48 -0.27 0.50
C GLY A 69 3.94 0.05 0.17
N GLY A 70 4.17 0.97 -0.78
CA GLY A 70 5.50 1.48 -1.09
C GLY A 70 6.17 2.15 0.10
N ASN A 71 5.44 2.97 0.86
CA ASN A 71 5.96 3.62 2.07
C ASN A 71 6.27 2.62 3.19
N LEU A 72 5.46 1.57 3.37
CA LEU A 72 5.77 0.49 4.32
C LEU A 72 7.06 -0.26 3.95
N THR A 73 7.27 -0.51 2.65
CA THR A 73 8.49 -1.16 2.15
C THR A 73 9.73 -0.28 2.36
N LYS A 74 9.60 1.04 2.15
CA LYS A 74 10.67 1.99 2.46
C LYS A 74 10.99 1.99 3.95
N ALA A 75 9.98 2.09 4.81
CA ALA A 75 10.14 2.04 6.26
C ALA A 75 10.83 0.74 6.71
N ALA A 76 10.43 -0.41 6.17
CA ALA A 76 11.09 -1.68 6.45
C ALA A 76 12.59 -1.66 6.13
N THR A 77 12.95 -1.06 5.00
CA THR A 77 14.35 -0.92 4.56
C THR A 77 15.15 0.01 5.47
N GLU A 78 14.55 1.13 5.91
CA GLU A 78 15.17 2.07 6.83
C GLU A 78 15.42 1.45 8.22
N TYR A 79 14.47 0.67 8.74
CA TYR A 79 14.63 -0.04 10.01
C TYR A 79 15.74 -1.10 9.93
N GLU A 80 15.81 -1.88 8.86
CA GLU A 80 16.91 -2.84 8.68
C GLU A 80 18.28 -2.17 8.60
N ALA A 81 18.38 -1.04 7.90
CA ALA A 81 19.62 -0.27 7.82
C ALA A 81 20.03 0.29 9.19
N ALA A 82 19.07 0.77 9.98
CA ALA A 82 19.31 1.25 11.34
C ALA A 82 19.79 0.13 12.27
N ASP A 83 19.15 -1.05 12.21
CA ASP A 83 19.54 -2.22 13.01
C ASP A 83 20.96 -2.71 12.64
N ALA A 84 21.29 -2.76 11.34
CA ALA A 84 22.62 -3.13 10.87
C ALA A 84 23.71 -2.13 11.33
N ALA A 85 23.43 -0.82 11.23
CA ALA A 85 24.33 0.22 11.70
C ALA A 85 24.54 0.16 13.21
N GLY A 86 23.46 -0.08 13.98
CA GLY A 86 23.52 -0.30 15.42
C GLY A 86 24.38 -1.51 15.78
N GLY A 87 24.18 -2.64 15.11
CA GLY A 87 24.98 -3.86 15.29
C GLY A 87 26.48 -3.61 15.03
N ALA A 88 26.82 -2.95 13.93
CA ALA A 88 28.19 -2.60 13.60
C ALA A 88 28.84 -1.66 14.64
N GLY A 89 28.07 -0.72 15.19
CA GLY A 89 28.51 0.15 16.28
C GLY A 89 28.84 -0.64 17.55
N ILE A 90 28.00 -1.60 17.92
CA ILE A 90 28.23 -2.48 19.07
C ILE A 90 29.47 -3.36 18.84
N SER A 91 29.61 -3.99 17.66
CA SER A 91 30.78 -4.81 17.33
C SER A 91 32.08 -4.01 17.38
N ARG A 92 32.05 -2.73 16.96
CA ARG A 92 33.21 -1.83 17.07
C ARG A 92 33.51 -1.45 18.52
N ALA A 93 32.48 -1.24 19.34
CA ALA A 93 32.64 -0.88 20.75
C ALA A 93 33.07 -2.07 21.63
N MET A 94 32.81 -3.31 21.21
CA MET A 94 33.23 -4.54 21.91
C MET A 94 34.04 -5.49 21.01
N PRO A 95 35.26 -5.11 20.60
CA PRO A 95 36.11 -6.02 19.83
C PRO A 95 36.69 -7.11 20.74
N GLY A 96 36.34 -8.38 20.49
CA GLY A 96 37.00 -9.53 21.13
C GLY A 96 36.24 -10.27 22.24
N ARG A 97 34.90 -10.20 22.26
CA ARG A 97 34.05 -11.19 22.95
C ARG A 97 33.36 -12.08 21.93
#